data_AF-A0A1V5GFK4-F1
#
_entry.id   AF-A0A1V5GFK4-F1
#
_cell.length_a   1.000
_cell.length_b   1.000
_cell.length_c   1.000
_cell.angle_alpha   90.00
_cell.angle_beta   90.00
_cell.angle_gamma   90.00
#
_symmetry.space_group_name_H-M   'P 1'
#
loop_
_entity.id
_entity.type
_entity.pdbx_description
1 polymer ?
#
loop_
_entity_poly.entity_id
_entity_poly.type
_entity_poly.pdbx_seq_one_letter_code
_entity_poly.pdbx_strand_id
1 'polypeptide(L)'
;MKPITERLSMLENDMYVAPKDWMRRIRAGIQHIRQAHAKAMKKNKRISGGLLDLTPAMEKRRTAALMSSLENLSEERQKYADDWITLNIFSESYAPVQYDGHILTAAAIWILDRLTERNTSLDKIYQLLPRDDELLDDLFEVDVWDSQYDENFVASIEYVLFYRNQDIAPLESNGGEGYRVITSDLAADGKDHADVPSRQNFEALLSLLPQQVKDEAVKHFETCYQVWTDRFFAGIAYWQEQYIEKRDALNAIRKEINEVQDKLDKKAKQYIAERKRAKKAKKEAIKPANVLLRNPQQPNLPTLSTPGYAASPITAFLNGGFDNGLDPEIGVLLSRLKSLDDRHHKAADELDAVVSKRGKFLYMIVHRGYFTRDFVEEYFPEELHEKLLTPLSITDPFELCFALLYLVETGSDIPWLYGSCIGMMSEVIDRLP
;
A
#
# COMPACT_ATOMS: atom_id res chain seq x y z
N MET A 1 10.42 -19.46 -29.43
CA MET A 1 10.92 -18.41 -28.51
C MET A 1 12.35 -18.06 -28.89
N LYS A 2 12.67 -16.77 -29.01
CA LYS A 2 14.08 -16.32 -29.15
C LYS A 2 14.73 -16.40 -27.77
N PRO A 3 15.89 -17.06 -27.61
CA PRO A 3 16.55 -17.14 -26.31
C PRO A 3 16.97 -15.74 -25.83
N ILE A 4 16.97 -15.54 -24.50
CA ILE A 4 17.49 -14.31 -23.88
C ILE A 4 18.93 -14.09 -24.35
N THR A 5 19.14 -13.02 -25.12
CA THR A 5 20.44 -12.65 -25.69
C THR A 5 21.17 -11.54 -24.92
N GLU A 6 20.49 -10.91 -23.96
CA GLU A 6 21.04 -9.85 -23.11
C GLU A 6 21.35 -10.39 -21.71
N ARG A 7 22.35 -9.79 -21.05
CA ARG A 7 22.70 -10.14 -19.67
C ARG A 7 21.59 -9.68 -18.73
N LEU A 8 21.19 -10.55 -17.82
CA LEU A 8 20.15 -10.26 -16.85
C LEU A 8 20.75 -9.59 -15.62
N SER A 9 20.21 -8.42 -15.23
CA SER A 9 20.53 -7.79 -13.96
C SER A 9 19.98 -8.60 -12.78
N MET A 10 20.64 -8.53 -11.63
CA MET A 10 20.09 -9.10 -10.40
C MET A 10 18.98 -8.17 -9.87
N LEU A 11 17.96 -8.75 -9.28
CA LEU A 11 16.91 -8.02 -8.58
C LEU A 11 17.40 -7.60 -7.20
N GLU A 12 17.16 -6.34 -6.84
CA GLU A 12 17.42 -5.80 -5.51
C GLU A 12 16.20 -6.02 -4.59
N ASN A 13 16.36 -5.75 -3.28
CA ASN A 13 15.23 -5.76 -2.36
C ASN A 13 14.47 -4.43 -2.42
N ASP A 14 13.67 -4.24 -3.48
CA ASP A 14 12.93 -3.00 -3.70
C ASP A 14 11.86 -2.71 -2.63
N MET A 15 11.58 -3.69 -1.75
CA MET A 15 10.58 -3.58 -0.68
C MET A 15 11.13 -3.02 0.64
N TYR A 16 12.45 -2.83 0.75
CA TYR A 16 13.07 -2.24 1.94
C TYR A 16 13.36 -0.76 1.72
N VAL A 17 12.94 0.07 2.69
CA VAL A 17 13.29 1.49 2.73
C VAL A 17 14.06 1.78 4.01
N ALA A 18 15.29 2.24 3.85
CA ALA A 18 16.14 2.61 4.99
C ALA A 18 15.55 3.80 5.77
N PRO A 19 15.77 3.89 7.10
CA PRO A 19 15.20 4.95 7.93
C PRO A 19 15.46 6.37 7.43
N LYS A 20 16.69 6.64 6.96
CA LYS A 20 17.08 7.93 6.37
C LYS A 20 16.25 8.35 5.14
N ASP A 21 15.58 7.39 4.50
CA ASP A 21 14.85 7.56 3.25
C ASP A 21 13.32 7.55 3.43
N TRP A 22 12.81 7.31 4.64
CA TRP A 22 11.36 7.26 4.93
C TRP A 22 10.64 8.54 4.51
N MET A 23 11.14 9.71 4.92
CA MET A 23 10.51 10.99 4.57
C MET A 23 10.46 11.22 3.05
N ARG A 24 11.50 10.79 2.32
CA ARG A 24 11.53 10.86 0.86
C ARG A 24 10.47 9.92 0.25
N ARG A 25 10.33 8.71 0.79
CA ARG A 25 9.32 7.73 0.35
C ARG A 25 7.90 8.22 0.61
N ILE A 26 7.65 8.83 1.77
CA ILE A 26 6.35 9.42 2.13
C ILE A 26 5.96 10.52 1.13
N ARG A 27 6.85 11.49 0.93
CA ARG A 27 6.62 12.59 -0.03
C ARG A 27 6.38 12.08 -1.45
N ALA A 28 7.15 11.08 -1.89
CA ALA A 28 6.96 10.46 -3.19
C ALA A 28 5.60 9.77 -3.31
N GLY A 29 5.17 9.06 -2.27
CA GLY A 29 3.86 8.41 -2.20
C GLY A 29 2.70 9.42 -2.30
N ILE A 30 2.74 10.48 -1.49
CA ILE A 30 1.73 11.56 -1.53
C ILE A 30 1.68 12.20 -2.92
N GLN A 31 2.85 12.50 -3.51
CA GLN A 31 2.90 13.09 -4.84
C GLN A 31 2.32 12.16 -5.92
N HIS A 32 2.58 10.85 -5.82
CA HIS A 32 2.01 9.86 -6.72
C HIS A 32 0.47 9.84 -6.61
N ILE A 33 -0.07 9.85 -5.38
CA ILE A 33 -1.51 9.90 -5.16
C ILE A 33 -2.13 11.16 -5.74
N ARG A 34 -1.51 12.33 -5.53
CA ARG A 34 -1.98 13.60 -6.12
C ARG A 34 -2.07 13.51 -7.64
N GLN A 35 -1.06 12.94 -8.28
CA GLN A 35 -1.05 12.77 -9.74
C GLN A 35 -2.12 11.78 -10.21
N ALA A 36 -2.27 10.66 -9.50
CA ALA A 36 -3.28 9.65 -9.80
C ALA A 36 -4.69 10.21 -9.65
N HIS A 37 -4.96 10.92 -8.55
CA HIS A 37 -6.24 11.59 -8.28
C HIS A 37 -6.54 12.68 -9.31
N ALA A 38 -5.59 13.58 -9.60
CA ALA A 38 -5.76 14.61 -10.62
C ALA A 38 -6.05 14.01 -12.02
N LYS A 39 -5.44 12.86 -12.35
CA LYS A 39 -5.72 12.13 -13.58
C LYS A 39 -7.09 11.47 -13.56
N ALA A 40 -7.51 10.91 -12.43
CA ALA A 40 -8.84 10.33 -12.25
C ALA A 40 -9.93 11.39 -12.38
N MET A 41 -9.75 12.55 -11.75
CA MET A 41 -10.64 13.72 -11.85
C MET A 41 -10.84 14.22 -13.29
N LYS A 42 -9.75 14.26 -14.07
CA LYS A 42 -9.83 14.63 -15.49
C LYS A 42 -10.64 13.64 -16.32
N LYS A 43 -10.66 12.36 -15.92
CA LYS A 43 -11.39 11.29 -16.62
C LYS A 43 -12.83 11.12 -16.12
N ASN A 44 -13.07 11.34 -14.83
CA ASN A 44 -14.33 11.09 -14.16
C ASN A 44 -14.66 12.30 -13.28
N LYS A 45 -15.64 13.11 -13.68
CA LYS A 45 -16.07 14.33 -12.96
C LYS A 45 -16.66 14.07 -11.55
N ARG A 46 -16.71 12.81 -11.10
CA ARG A 46 -17.33 12.36 -9.85
C ARG A 46 -16.33 11.97 -8.73
N ILE A 47 -15.03 11.88 -9.01
CA ILE A 47 -14.04 11.46 -7.99
C ILE A 47 -13.46 12.69 -7.30
N SER A 48 -14.20 13.26 -6.36
CA SER A 48 -13.82 14.50 -5.71
C SER A 48 -12.54 14.43 -4.87
N GLY A 49 -11.89 15.60 -4.69
CA GLY A 49 -10.57 15.75 -4.06
C GLY A 49 -10.50 15.54 -2.56
N GLY A 50 -11.63 15.56 -1.86
CA GLY A 50 -11.65 15.46 -0.40
C GLY A 50 -11.61 14.02 0.14
N LEU A 51 -11.79 12.99 -0.69
CA LEU A 51 -11.79 11.60 -0.19
C LEU A 51 -10.43 11.17 0.38
N LEU A 52 -9.37 11.92 0.13
CA LEU A 52 -7.99 11.55 0.47
C LEU A 52 -7.34 12.48 1.51
N ASP A 53 -8.04 13.53 1.96
CA ASP A 53 -7.56 14.51 2.95
C ASP A 53 -6.09 14.95 2.75
N LEU A 54 -5.83 15.55 1.58
CA LEU A 54 -4.51 16.02 1.16
C LEU A 54 -4.37 17.56 1.20
N THR A 55 -5.20 18.23 2.01
CA THR A 55 -5.01 19.66 2.33
C THR A 55 -3.67 19.84 3.07
N PRO A 56 -3.03 21.01 3.00
CA PRO A 56 -1.71 21.20 3.61
C PRO A 56 -1.63 20.88 5.10
N ALA A 57 -2.67 21.22 5.88
CA ALA A 57 -2.74 20.92 7.31
C ALA A 57 -2.79 19.40 7.55
N MET A 58 -3.70 18.71 6.87
CA MET A 58 -3.88 17.26 6.99
C MET A 58 -2.65 16.48 6.54
N GLU A 59 -2.06 16.85 5.40
CA GLU A 59 -0.84 16.22 4.89
C GLU A 59 0.29 16.34 5.92
N LYS A 60 0.46 17.54 6.50
CA LYS A 60 1.49 17.79 7.51
C LYS A 60 1.25 16.93 8.75
N ARG A 61 0.01 16.90 9.27
CA ARG A 61 -0.35 16.12 10.47
C ARG A 61 -0.19 14.61 10.27
N ARG A 62 -0.67 14.08 9.13
CA ARG A 62 -0.54 12.67 8.74
C ARG A 62 0.92 12.27 8.53
N THR A 63 1.71 13.12 7.88
CA THR A 63 3.14 12.88 7.69
C THR A 63 3.87 12.83 9.03
N ALA A 64 3.55 13.74 9.96
CA ALA A 64 4.13 13.75 11.29
C ALA A 64 3.77 12.48 12.08
N ALA A 65 2.50 12.08 12.10
CA ALA A 65 2.05 10.86 12.76
C ALA A 65 2.72 9.61 12.17
N LEU A 66 2.80 9.52 10.84
CA LEU A 66 3.44 8.39 10.16
C LEU A 66 4.94 8.32 10.47
N MET A 67 5.63 9.47 10.49
CA MET A 67 7.04 9.52 10.89
C MET A 67 7.23 9.06 12.33
N SER A 68 6.43 9.58 13.28
CA SER A 68 6.50 9.15 14.69
C SER A 68 6.21 7.66 14.84
N SER A 69 5.19 7.16 14.13
CA SER A 69 4.86 5.74 14.14
C SER A 69 6.01 4.86 13.66
N LEU A 70 6.68 5.23 12.57
CA LEU A 70 7.84 4.51 12.03
C LEU A 70 9.03 4.51 13.00
N GLU A 71 9.30 5.65 13.66
CA GLU A 71 10.36 5.78 14.67
C GLU A 71 10.11 4.90 15.90
N ASN A 72 8.84 4.70 16.26
CA ASN A 72 8.42 3.87 17.38
C ASN A 72 8.29 2.37 17.04
N LEU A 73 8.43 1.97 15.76
CA LEU A 73 8.47 0.55 15.40
C LEU A 73 9.75 -0.10 15.93
N SER A 74 9.63 -1.36 16.37
CA SER A 74 10.79 -2.20 16.68
C SER A 74 11.70 -2.36 15.46
N GLU A 75 13.00 -2.58 15.68
CA GLU A 75 13.97 -2.80 14.58
C GLU A 75 13.52 -3.90 13.61
N GLU A 76 12.87 -4.95 14.14
CA GLU A 76 12.30 -6.02 13.32
C GLU A 76 11.12 -5.56 12.46
N ARG A 77 10.31 -4.60 12.91
CA ARG A 77 9.19 -4.08 12.11
C ARG A 77 9.62 -3.02 11.13
N GLN A 78 10.72 -2.32 11.40
CA GLN A 78 11.27 -1.29 10.51
C GLN A 78 11.68 -1.82 9.13
N LYS A 79 12.00 -3.11 8.97
CA LYS A 79 12.20 -3.72 7.63
C LYS A 79 10.95 -3.68 6.74
N TYR A 80 9.77 -3.52 7.33
CA TYR A 80 8.48 -3.45 6.64
C TYR A 80 7.94 -2.01 6.54
N ALA A 81 8.79 -1.00 6.78
CA ALA A 81 8.39 0.40 6.77
C ALA A 81 7.71 0.81 5.44
N ASP A 82 8.12 0.26 4.30
CA ASP A 82 7.50 0.60 3.02
C ASP A 82 6.02 0.22 2.94
N ASP A 83 5.66 -0.94 3.49
CA ASP A 83 4.27 -1.39 3.58
C ASP A 83 3.47 -0.53 4.53
N TRP A 84 4.03 -0.21 5.70
CA TRP A 84 3.38 0.66 6.68
C TRP A 84 3.13 2.08 6.12
N ILE A 85 4.11 2.61 5.38
CA ILE A 85 3.99 3.87 4.66
C ILE A 85 2.91 3.78 3.58
N THR A 86 2.93 2.72 2.77
CA THR A 86 1.99 2.52 1.68
C THR A 86 0.57 2.41 2.21
N LEU A 87 0.35 1.60 3.24
CA LEU A 87 -0.94 1.45 3.90
C LEU A 87 -1.52 2.81 4.31
N ASN A 88 -0.76 3.61 5.06
CA ASN A 88 -1.27 4.84 5.66
C ASN A 88 -1.38 6.03 4.69
N ILE A 89 -0.60 6.03 3.60
CA ILE A 89 -0.65 7.08 2.58
C ILE A 89 -1.77 6.84 1.58
N PHE A 90 -2.00 5.59 1.16
CA PHE A 90 -2.97 5.25 0.11
C PHE A 90 -4.41 5.06 0.60
N SER A 91 -4.67 5.32 1.87
CA SER A 91 -6.02 5.27 2.46
C SER A 91 -6.83 6.54 2.22
N GLU A 92 -8.14 6.31 2.15
CA GLU A 92 -9.16 7.35 2.14
C GLU A 92 -9.37 7.99 3.51
N SER A 93 -10.12 9.08 3.52
CA SER A 93 -10.58 9.80 4.72
C SER A 93 -11.52 8.94 5.57
N TYR A 94 -11.82 9.39 6.79
CA TYR A 94 -12.84 8.76 7.63
C TYR A 94 -14.27 8.87 7.12
N ALA A 95 -14.54 9.62 6.04
CA ALA A 95 -15.90 9.84 5.59
C ALA A 95 -16.68 8.55 5.33
N PRO A 96 -16.20 7.57 4.53
CA PRO A 96 -16.96 6.34 4.29
C PRO A 96 -17.25 5.57 5.57
N VAL A 97 -16.29 5.54 6.48
CA VAL A 97 -16.37 4.86 7.78
C VAL A 97 -17.37 5.54 8.72
N GLN A 98 -17.45 6.88 8.68
CA GLN A 98 -18.48 7.65 9.38
C GLN A 98 -19.87 7.40 8.80
N TYR A 99 -20.01 7.42 7.47
CA TYR A 99 -21.31 7.24 6.81
C TYR A 99 -21.86 5.82 6.94
N ASP A 100 -21.02 4.81 6.73
CA ASP A 100 -21.45 3.42 6.79
C ASP A 100 -21.61 2.91 8.23
N GLY A 101 -20.97 3.57 9.20
CA GLY A 101 -20.89 3.11 10.58
C GLY A 101 -21.50 4.04 11.62
N HIS A 102 -21.96 5.23 11.23
CA HIS A 102 -22.58 6.22 12.11
C HIS A 102 -21.81 6.44 13.42
N ILE A 103 -20.48 6.62 13.31
CA ILE A 103 -19.56 6.66 14.45
C ILE A 103 -19.99 7.72 15.47
N LEU A 104 -20.43 8.90 15.02
CA LEU A 104 -20.88 9.95 15.92
C LEU A 104 -22.16 9.60 16.68
N THR A 105 -23.15 8.99 16.03
CA THR A 105 -24.34 8.44 16.70
C THR A 105 -23.97 7.37 17.72
N ALA A 106 -23.06 6.46 17.37
CA ALA A 106 -22.59 5.43 18.28
C ALA A 106 -21.85 6.03 19.50
N ALA A 107 -20.99 7.02 19.28
CA ALA A 107 -20.32 7.75 20.35
C ALA A 107 -21.34 8.49 21.24
N ALA A 108 -22.39 9.08 20.66
CA ALA A 108 -23.45 9.75 21.40
C ALA A 108 -24.19 8.81 22.36
N ILE A 109 -24.55 7.63 21.88
CA ILE A 109 -25.19 6.58 22.69
C ILE A 109 -24.27 6.18 23.87
N TRP A 110 -22.98 5.95 23.61
CA TRP A 110 -22.05 5.60 24.67
C TRP A 110 -21.90 6.70 25.73
N ILE A 111 -21.81 7.96 25.31
CA ILE A 111 -21.78 9.11 26.24
C ILE A 111 -23.03 9.08 27.13
N LEU A 112 -24.21 8.91 26.55
CA LEU A 112 -25.46 8.85 27.30
C LEU A 112 -25.47 7.67 28.28
N ASP A 113 -25.02 6.48 27.89
CA ASP A 113 -24.92 5.31 28.76
C ASP A 113 -24.02 5.58 29.97
N ARG A 114 -22.83 6.13 29.75
CA ARG A 114 -21.91 6.46 30.85
C ARG A 114 -22.48 7.53 31.78
N LEU A 115 -23.24 8.49 31.26
CA LEU A 115 -23.87 9.54 32.07
C LEU A 115 -25.06 9.00 32.88
N THR A 116 -25.87 8.12 32.28
CA THR A 116 -27.04 7.50 32.91
C THR A 116 -26.64 6.53 34.02
N GLU A 117 -25.66 5.65 33.78
CA GLU A 117 -25.13 4.72 34.80
C GLU A 117 -24.61 5.44 36.05
N ARG A 118 -24.15 6.69 35.87
CA ARG A 118 -23.64 7.55 36.94
C ARG A 118 -24.71 8.41 37.59
N ASN A 119 -25.99 8.25 37.21
CA ASN A 119 -27.12 9.05 37.69
C ASN A 119 -26.90 10.56 37.49
N THR A 120 -26.28 10.94 36.36
CA THR A 120 -26.15 12.35 35.98
C THR A 120 -27.55 12.91 35.75
N SER A 121 -27.83 14.07 36.36
CA SER A 121 -29.13 14.73 36.19
C SER A 121 -29.37 15.05 34.72
N LEU A 122 -30.46 14.50 34.16
CA LEU A 122 -30.88 14.78 32.78
C LEU A 122 -31.04 16.28 32.53
N ASP A 123 -31.51 17.05 33.51
CA ASP A 123 -31.63 18.50 33.39
C ASP A 123 -30.29 19.19 33.12
N LYS A 124 -29.19 18.69 33.70
CA LYS A 124 -27.84 19.20 33.42
C LYS A 124 -27.40 18.89 32.00
N ILE A 125 -27.75 17.71 31.50
CA ILE A 125 -27.43 17.30 30.13
C ILE A 125 -28.23 18.18 29.16
N TYR A 126 -29.57 18.25 29.33
CA TYR A 126 -30.47 19.06 28.51
C TYR A 126 -30.17 20.56 28.50
N GLN A 127 -29.41 21.10 29.46
CA GLN A 127 -28.97 22.50 29.45
C GLN A 127 -27.86 22.77 28.43
N LEU A 128 -27.12 21.72 28.02
CA LEU A 128 -26.00 21.82 27.09
C LEU A 128 -26.39 21.49 25.65
N LEU A 129 -27.59 20.96 25.45
CA LEU A 129 -28.03 20.40 24.19
C LEU A 129 -29.01 21.31 23.44
N PRO A 130 -28.93 21.36 22.09
CA PRO A 130 -30.00 21.93 21.28
C PRO A 130 -31.30 21.16 21.50
N ARG A 131 -32.43 21.83 21.30
CA ARG A 131 -33.79 21.24 21.43
C ARG A 131 -34.70 21.63 20.27
N ASP A 132 -34.11 22.23 19.23
CA ASP A 132 -34.83 22.66 18.05
C ASP A 132 -34.95 21.47 17.12
N ASP A 133 -36.15 20.94 16.96
CA ASP A 133 -36.40 19.74 16.14
C ASP A 133 -35.92 19.96 14.70
N GLU A 134 -36.04 21.18 14.15
CA GLU A 134 -35.55 21.49 12.79
C GLU A 134 -34.02 21.34 12.66
N LEU A 135 -33.26 21.54 13.74
CA LEU A 135 -31.81 21.33 13.74
C LEU A 135 -31.41 19.85 13.86
N LEU A 136 -32.30 19.02 14.42
CA LEU A 136 -32.03 17.62 14.70
C LEU A 136 -32.44 16.70 13.54
N ASP A 137 -33.50 17.07 12.81
CA ASP A 137 -34.03 16.31 11.67
C ASP A 137 -32.97 16.04 10.58
N ASP A 138 -32.00 16.95 10.40
CA ASP A 138 -30.95 16.84 9.37
C ASP A 138 -29.79 15.90 9.75
N LEU A 139 -29.71 15.43 11.00
CA LEU A 139 -28.60 14.60 11.49
C LEU A 139 -28.91 13.11 11.54
N PHE A 140 -30.20 12.74 11.67
CA PHE A 140 -30.59 11.38 11.95
C PHE A 140 -30.95 10.62 10.67
N GLU A 141 -30.02 9.80 10.19
CA GLU A 141 -30.23 8.90 9.04
C GLU A 141 -30.42 7.43 9.45
N VAL A 142 -30.40 7.10 10.76
CA VAL A 142 -30.47 5.73 11.28
C VAL A 142 -31.61 5.54 12.25
N ASP A 143 -32.45 4.54 12.00
CA ASP A 143 -33.45 4.08 12.96
C ASP A 143 -32.77 3.29 14.10
N VAL A 144 -32.77 3.83 15.32
CA VAL A 144 -32.17 3.17 16.50
C VAL A 144 -33.23 2.38 17.28
N TRP A 145 -33.52 1.17 16.81
CA TRP A 145 -34.67 0.37 17.26
C TRP A 145 -34.63 -0.13 18.72
N ASP A 146 -33.44 -0.25 19.33
CA ASP A 146 -33.24 -0.83 20.67
C ASP A 146 -32.56 0.16 21.66
N SER A 147 -32.67 1.47 21.41
CA SER A 147 -32.16 2.49 22.34
C SER A 147 -33.10 2.69 23.54
N GLN A 148 -32.53 2.85 24.73
CA GLN A 148 -33.29 3.32 25.90
C GLN A 148 -33.60 4.82 25.86
N TYR A 149 -33.00 5.54 24.92
CA TYR A 149 -33.13 6.98 24.71
C TYR A 149 -34.00 7.27 23.50
N ASP A 150 -34.76 8.36 23.61
CA ASP A 150 -35.46 8.98 22.49
C ASP A 150 -34.46 9.42 21.39
N GLU A 151 -34.85 9.26 20.13
CA GLU A 151 -34.01 9.58 18.96
C GLU A 151 -33.55 11.03 18.97
N ASN A 152 -34.43 11.99 19.30
CA ASN A 152 -34.05 13.40 19.37
C ASN A 152 -33.03 13.66 20.46
N PHE A 153 -33.05 12.88 21.56
CA PHE A 153 -32.06 13.01 22.62
C PHE A 153 -30.68 12.52 22.19
N VAL A 154 -30.61 11.42 21.44
CA VAL A 154 -29.36 10.94 20.83
C VAL A 154 -28.86 11.93 19.78
N ALA A 155 -29.75 12.39 18.89
CA ALA A 155 -29.46 13.37 17.85
C ALA A 155 -28.91 14.67 18.43
N SER A 156 -29.41 15.10 19.60
CA SER A 156 -28.96 16.32 20.27
C SER A 156 -27.51 16.21 20.77
N ILE A 157 -27.09 15.04 21.24
CA ILE A 157 -25.69 14.78 21.61
C ILE A 157 -24.84 14.73 20.34
N GLU A 158 -25.30 14.00 19.32
CA GLU A 158 -24.61 13.92 18.03
C GLU A 158 -24.40 15.30 17.40
N TYR A 159 -25.40 16.20 17.46
CA TYR A 159 -25.28 17.58 17.01
C TYR A 159 -24.08 18.28 17.65
N VAL A 160 -23.93 18.14 18.97
CA VAL A 160 -22.81 18.75 19.69
C VAL A 160 -21.47 18.18 19.23
N LEU A 161 -21.39 16.87 18.94
CA LEU A 161 -20.17 16.25 18.41
C LEU A 161 -19.87 16.69 16.97
N PHE A 162 -20.89 16.74 16.13
CA PHE A 162 -20.81 17.07 14.70
C PHE A 162 -20.41 18.53 14.48
N TYR A 163 -21.04 19.45 15.21
CA TYR A 163 -20.88 20.89 15.08
C TYR A 163 -19.95 21.51 16.14
N ARG A 164 -19.15 20.71 16.85
CA ARG A 164 -18.28 21.16 17.96
C ARG A 164 -17.34 22.34 17.66
N ASN A 165 -17.02 22.58 16.39
CA ASN A 165 -16.14 23.66 15.94
C ASN A 165 -16.80 24.65 14.96
N GLN A 166 -18.14 24.62 14.82
CA GLN A 166 -18.87 25.39 13.78
C GLN A 166 -18.63 26.91 13.85
N ASP A 167 -18.43 27.45 15.07
CA ASP A 167 -18.21 28.88 15.26
C ASP A 167 -16.77 29.31 14.94
N ILE A 168 -15.84 28.35 14.81
CA ILE A 168 -14.44 28.59 14.43
C ILE A 168 -14.31 28.54 12.91
N ALA A 169 -14.85 27.49 12.31
CA ALA A 169 -14.85 27.28 10.87
C ALA A 169 -16.09 26.49 10.45
N PRO A 170 -16.61 26.75 9.22
CA PRO A 170 -17.68 25.92 8.67
C PRO A 170 -17.21 24.48 8.47
N LEU A 171 -18.17 23.56 8.41
CA LEU A 171 -17.87 22.16 8.10
C LEU A 171 -17.17 22.02 6.75
N GLU A 172 -16.08 21.27 6.77
CA GLU A 172 -15.25 21.03 5.60
C GLU A 172 -15.88 19.92 4.76
N SER A 173 -16.00 20.12 3.45
CA SER A 173 -16.44 19.05 2.55
C SER A 173 -15.42 17.91 2.56
N ASN A 174 -15.91 16.67 2.62
CA ASN A 174 -15.10 15.47 2.40
C ASN A 174 -14.78 15.23 0.90
N GLY A 175 -15.03 16.23 0.05
CA GLY A 175 -14.96 16.14 -1.39
C GLY A 175 -16.27 15.67 -2.02
N GLY A 176 -16.98 14.70 -1.44
CA GLY A 176 -18.27 14.21 -1.94
C GLY A 176 -19.45 15.09 -1.55
N GLU A 177 -20.62 14.48 -1.38
CA GLU A 177 -21.84 15.12 -0.88
C GLU A 177 -21.83 15.27 0.66
N GLY A 178 -20.75 14.84 1.31
CA GLY A 178 -20.64 14.78 2.76
C GLY A 178 -19.62 15.74 3.39
N TYR A 179 -19.54 15.69 4.71
CA TYR A 179 -18.66 16.51 5.53
C TYR A 179 -17.59 15.68 6.22
N ARG A 180 -16.45 16.33 6.51
CA ARG A 180 -15.37 15.78 7.30
C ARG A 180 -15.64 16.11 8.77
N VAL A 181 -16.10 15.12 9.53
CA VAL A 181 -16.62 15.33 10.90
C VAL A 181 -15.74 14.72 12.00
N ILE A 182 -15.05 13.60 11.70
CA ILE A 182 -14.14 12.96 12.65
C ILE A 182 -12.83 13.75 12.75
N THR A 183 -12.26 14.14 11.62
CA THR A 183 -11.03 14.96 11.53
C THR A 183 -11.33 16.31 10.87
N SER A 184 -10.43 17.28 10.96
CA SER A 184 -10.55 18.60 10.31
C SER A 184 -9.19 19.27 10.14
N ASP A 185 -9.10 20.28 9.27
CA ASP A 185 -7.87 21.09 9.16
C ASP A 185 -7.58 21.81 10.50
N LEU A 186 -8.61 22.19 11.25
CA LEU A 186 -8.47 22.78 12.59
C LEU A 186 -7.79 21.83 13.58
N ALA A 187 -8.26 20.59 13.67
CA ALA A 187 -7.67 19.56 14.54
C ALA A 187 -6.25 19.20 14.09
N ALA A 188 -6.00 19.15 12.76
CA ALA A 188 -4.67 18.91 12.21
C ALA A 188 -3.67 20.01 12.57
N ASP A 189 -4.12 21.26 12.66
CA ASP A 189 -3.32 22.42 13.07
C ASP A 189 -3.30 22.65 14.60
N GLY A 190 -4.12 21.95 15.38
CA GLY A 190 -4.30 22.16 16.82
C GLY A 190 -4.96 23.51 17.17
N LYS A 191 -5.92 23.95 16.35
CA LYS A 191 -6.65 25.24 16.50
C LYS A 191 -8.14 25.07 16.79
N ASP A 192 -8.53 23.86 17.16
CA ASP A 192 -9.89 23.40 17.43
C ASP A 192 -10.39 23.70 18.85
N HIS A 193 -9.54 24.21 19.75
CA HIS A 193 -9.89 24.55 21.14
C HIS A 193 -10.06 26.07 21.35
N ALA A 194 -10.78 26.74 20.45
CA ALA A 194 -11.05 28.18 20.59
C ALA A 194 -12.19 28.45 21.60
N ASP A 195 -12.15 29.62 22.24
CA ASP A 195 -13.16 30.05 23.21
C ASP A 195 -14.44 30.54 22.50
N VAL A 196 -15.25 29.60 22.00
CA VAL A 196 -16.50 29.85 21.27
C VAL A 196 -17.63 28.95 21.78
N PRO A 197 -18.92 29.35 21.63
CA PRO A 197 -20.05 28.63 22.23
C PRO A 197 -20.15 27.15 21.86
N SER A 198 -20.03 26.80 20.57
CA SER A 198 -20.06 25.40 20.12
C SER A 198 -18.98 24.54 20.79
N ARG A 199 -17.76 25.07 20.90
CA ARG A 199 -16.65 24.38 21.55
C ARG A 199 -16.84 24.25 23.05
N GLN A 200 -17.29 25.31 23.71
CA GLN A 200 -17.62 25.29 25.14
C GLN A 200 -18.71 24.26 25.46
N ASN A 201 -19.74 24.13 24.62
CA ASN A 201 -20.79 23.12 24.80
C ASN A 201 -20.22 21.70 24.69
N PHE A 202 -19.38 21.45 23.68
CA PHE A 202 -18.70 20.17 23.52
C PHE A 202 -17.80 19.82 24.73
N GLU A 203 -16.97 20.75 25.17
CA GLU A 203 -16.09 20.56 26.32
C GLU A 203 -16.88 20.38 27.62
N ALA A 204 -17.96 21.15 27.81
CA ALA A 204 -18.85 21.02 28.96
C ALA A 204 -19.52 19.64 28.98
N LEU A 205 -20.00 19.14 27.85
CA LEU A 205 -20.55 17.79 27.72
C LEU A 205 -19.51 16.74 28.11
N LEU A 206 -18.30 16.82 27.55
CA LEU A 206 -17.22 15.88 27.89
C LEU A 206 -16.73 16.00 29.33
N SER A 207 -16.89 17.17 29.97
CA SER A 207 -16.55 17.37 31.38
C SER A 207 -17.47 16.63 32.35
N LEU A 208 -18.67 16.26 31.90
CA LEU A 208 -19.59 15.41 32.67
C LEU A 208 -19.04 13.97 32.81
N LEU A 209 -18.17 13.55 31.88
CA LEU A 209 -17.50 12.26 31.93
C LEU A 209 -16.21 12.35 32.76
N PRO A 210 -16.05 11.51 33.81
CA PRO A 210 -14.82 11.45 34.57
C PRO A 210 -13.64 11.05 33.71
N GLN A 211 -12.48 11.65 33.98
CA GLN A 211 -11.27 11.40 33.20
C GLN A 211 -10.90 9.92 33.11
N GLN A 212 -11.08 9.17 34.21
CA GLN A 212 -10.84 7.73 34.26
C GLN A 212 -11.57 6.95 33.15
N VAL A 213 -12.84 7.28 32.87
CA VAL A 213 -13.64 6.56 31.86
C VAL A 213 -13.12 6.86 30.46
N LYS A 214 -12.68 8.09 30.21
CA LYS A 214 -12.09 8.49 28.93
C LYS A 214 -10.73 7.80 28.72
N ASP A 215 -9.93 7.72 29.77
CA ASP A 215 -8.63 7.03 29.73
C ASP A 215 -8.78 5.51 29.54
N GLU A 216 -9.81 4.91 30.14
CA GLU A 216 -10.17 3.50 29.95
C GLU A 216 -10.54 3.22 28.48
N ALA A 217 -11.40 4.06 27.89
CA ALA A 217 -11.79 3.96 26.48
C ALA A 217 -10.60 4.12 25.53
N VAL A 218 -9.72 5.08 25.80
CA VAL A 218 -8.47 5.26 25.03
C VAL A 218 -7.59 4.03 25.11
N LYS A 219 -7.37 3.49 26.32
CA LYS A 219 -6.52 2.32 26.51
C LYS A 219 -7.10 1.08 25.81
N HIS A 220 -8.43 0.93 25.83
CA HIS A 220 -9.10 -0.16 25.14
C HIS A 220 -8.95 -0.05 23.62
N PHE A 221 -9.10 1.17 23.08
CA PHE A 221 -8.83 1.46 21.68
C PHE A 221 -7.38 1.14 21.28
N GLU A 222 -6.40 1.58 22.07
CA GLU A 222 -4.98 1.29 21.84
C GLU A 222 -4.69 -0.22 21.86
N THR A 223 -5.35 -0.97 22.75
CA THR A 223 -5.22 -2.43 22.83
C THR A 223 -5.74 -3.10 21.56
N CYS A 224 -6.92 -2.69 21.08
CA CYS A 224 -7.49 -3.20 19.83
C CYS A 224 -6.60 -2.82 18.63
N TYR A 225 -6.13 -1.57 18.58
CA TYR A 225 -5.22 -1.07 17.55
C TYR A 225 -3.90 -1.84 17.53
N GLN A 226 -3.36 -2.20 18.69
CA GLN A 226 -2.13 -2.99 18.80
C GLN A 226 -2.34 -4.40 18.25
N VAL A 227 -3.44 -5.08 18.61
CA VAL A 227 -3.76 -6.41 18.09
C VAL A 227 -3.88 -6.36 16.57
N TRP A 228 -4.64 -5.40 16.03
CA TRP A 228 -4.77 -5.20 14.58
C TRP A 228 -3.42 -4.98 13.90
N THR A 229 -2.58 -4.12 14.49
CA THR A 229 -1.23 -3.82 14.00
C THR A 229 -0.34 -5.08 14.00
N ASP A 230 -0.46 -5.93 15.01
CA ASP A 230 0.26 -7.20 15.07
C ASP A 230 -0.16 -8.17 13.97
N ARG A 231 -1.46 -8.23 13.64
CA ARG A 231 -1.96 -9.01 12.48
C ARG A 231 -1.37 -8.50 11.17
N PHE A 232 -1.35 -7.18 10.98
CA PHE A 232 -0.75 -6.55 9.81
C PHE A 232 0.72 -6.97 9.64
N PHE A 233 1.53 -6.80 10.68
CA PHE A 233 2.95 -7.13 10.60
C PHE A 233 3.20 -8.63 10.46
N ALA A 234 2.35 -9.50 11.03
CA ALA A 234 2.44 -10.94 10.81
C ALA A 234 2.23 -11.31 9.33
N GLY A 235 1.18 -10.76 8.69
CA GLY A 235 0.92 -11.01 7.27
C GLY A 235 2.01 -10.45 6.36
N ILE A 236 2.48 -9.21 6.61
CA ILE A 236 3.57 -8.62 5.82
C ILE A 236 4.88 -9.39 6.00
N ALA A 237 5.20 -9.83 7.22
CA ALA A 237 6.40 -10.62 7.47
C ALA A 237 6.42 -11.90 6.64
N TYR A 238 5.30 -12.63 6.62
CA TYR A 238 5.17 -13.84 5.82
C TYR A 238 5.36 -13.56 4.32
N TRP A 239 4.66 -12.57 3.77
CA TRP A 239 4.78 -12.26 2.34
C TRP A 239 6.17 -11.75 1.96
N GLN A 240 6.84 -11.03 2.85
CA GLN A 240 8.22 -10.59 2.64
C GLN A 240 9.21 -11.76 2.61
N GLU A 241 9.04 -12.75 3.48
CA GLU A 241 9.86 -13.96 3.48
C GLU A 241 9.70 -14.73 2.16
N GLN A 242 8.44 -14.94 1.73
CA GLN A 242 8.12 -15.56 0.44
C GLN A 242 8.73 -14.77 -0.73
N TYR A 243 8.67 -13.44 -0.70
CA TYR A 243 9.27 -12.59 -1.73
C TYR A 243 10.79 -12.76 -1.79
N ILE A 244 11.47 -12.72 -0.64
CA ILE A 244 12.94 -12.86 -0.57
C ILE A 244 13.36 -14.23 -1.11
N GLU A 245 12.70 -15.31 -0.69
CA GLU A 245 13.00 -16.67 -1.16
C GLU A 245 12.87 -16.78 -2.68
N LYS A 246 11.74 -16.34 -3.24
CA LYS A 246 11.48 -16.42 -4.69
C LYS A 246 12.40 -15.52 -5.50
N ARG A 247 12.71 -14.32 -4.99
CA ARG A 247 13.67 -13.41 -5.61
C ARG A 247 15.07 -14.02 -5.66
N ASP A 248 15.52 -14.64 -4.56
CA ASP A 248 16.85 -15.23 -4.48
C ASP A 248 16.98 -16.45 -5.39
N ALA A 249 15.94 -17.27 -5.48
CA ALA A 249 15.85 -18.35 -6.45
C ALA A 249 15.93 -17.83 -7.90
N LEU A 250 15.20 -16.77 -8.22
CA LEU A 250 15.23 -16.13 -9.54
C LEU A 250 16.62 -15.54 -9.85
N ASN A 251 17.25 -14.88 -8.89
CA ASN A 251 18.61 -14.34 -9.02
C ASN A 251 19.65 -15.44 -9.24
N ALA A 252 19.52 -16.59 -8.57
CA ALA A 252 20.39 -17.74 -8.80
C ALA A 252 20.27 -18.24 -10.25
N ILE A 253 19.05 -18.34 -10.79
CA ILE A 253 18.80 -18.72 -12.19
C ILE A 253 19.39 -17.67 -13.15
N ARG A 254 19.16 -16.37 -12.90
CA ARG A 254 19.73 -15.29 -13.72
C ARG A 254 21.26 -15.34 -13.76
N LYS A 255 21.89 -15.65 -12.63
CA LYS A 255 23.34 -15.86 -12.55
C LYS A 255 23.79 -17.03 -13.40
N GLU A 256 23.12 -18.18 -13.31
CA GLU A 256 23.42 -19.34 -14.16
C GLU A 256 23.26 -19.03 -15.66
N ILE A 257 22.21 -18.30 -16.04
CA ILE A 257 22.00 -17.85 -17.43
C ILE A 257 23.19 -17.02 -17.90
N ASN A 258 23.60 -16.02 -17.12
CA ASN A 258 24.74 -15.15 -17.45
C ASN A 258 26.05 -15.97 -17.59
N GLU A 259 26.30 -16.95 -16.71
CA GLU A 259 27.47 -17.82 -16.80
C GLU A 259 27.46 -18.72 -18.06
N VAL A 260 26.29 -19.25 -18.43
CA VAL A 260 26.13 -20.04 -19.66
C VAL A 260 26.30 -19.16 -20.90
N GLN A 261 25.75 -17.95 -20.90
CA GLN A 261 25.95 -16.96 -21.96
C GLN A 261 27.43 -16.60 -22.11
N ASP A 262 28.16 -16.36 -21.01
CA ASP A 262 29.60 -16.07 -21.05
C ASP A 262 30.42 -17.22 -21.65
N LYS A 263 30.07 -18.47 -21.32
CA LYS A 263 30.67 -19.68 -21.92
C LYS A 263 30.37 -19.78 -23.41
N LEU A 264 29.12 -19.54 -23.80
CA LEU A 264 28.69 -19.53 -25.20
C LEU A 264 29.42 -18.44 -26.00
N ASP A 265 29.53 -17.23 -25.47
CA ASP A 265 30.25 -16.12 -26.11
C ASP A 265 31.73 -16.44 -26.29
N LYS A 266 32.37 -17.02 -25.28
CA LYS A 266 33.79 -17.44 -25.37
C LYS A 266 33.98 -18.49 -26.46
N LYS A 267 33.12 -19.51 -26.51
CA LYS A 267 33.16 -20.59 -27.51
C LYS A 267 32.85 -20.07 -28.91
N ALA A 268 31.84 -19.21 -29.06
CA ALA A 268 31.51 -18.58 -30.33
C ALA A 268 32.69 -17.75 -30.86
N LYS A 269 33.35 -16.97 -30.00
CA LYS A 269 34.57 -16.21 -30.37
C LYS A 269 35.72 -17.13 -30.80
N GLN A 270 35.95 -18.24 -30.08
CA GLN A 270 36.96 -19.25 -30.43
C GLN A 270 36.66 -19.87 -31.80
N TYR A 271 35.43 -20.34 -32.01
CA TYR A 271 35.00 -20.93 -33.28
C TYR A 271 35.14 -19.96 -34.45
N ILE A 272 34.73 -18.69 -34.29
CA ILE A 272 34.90 -17.65 -35.32
C ILE A 272 36.39 -17.42 -35.62
N ALA A 273 37.25 -17.39 -34.60
CA ALA A 273 38.69 -17.22 -34.77
C ALA A 273 39.33 -18.41 -35.50
N GLU A 274 38.96 -19.64 -35.15
CA GLU A 274 39.39 -20.87 -35.82
C GLU A 274 38.94 -20.91 -37.28
N ARG A 275 37.68 -20.56 -37.56
CA ARG A 275 37.17 -20.49 -38.94
C ARG A 275 37.89 -19.42 -39.76
N LYS A 276 38.23 -18.26 -39.17
CA LYS A 276 39.06 -17.24 -39.83
C LYS A 276 40.47 -17.76 -40.12
N ARG A 277 41.10 -18.46 -39.16
CA ARG A 277 42.42 -19.10 -39.35
C ARG A 277 42.38 -20.16 -40.44
N ALA A 278 41.38 -21.04 -40.45
CA ALA A 278 41.19 -22.07 -41.46
C ALA A 278 40.95 -21.48 -42.86
N LYS A 279 40.16 -20.41 -42.97
CA LYS A 279 39.99 -19.67 -44.24
C LYS A 279 41.29 -19.03 -44.72
N LYS A 280 42.11 -18.47 -43.81
CA LYS A 280 43.43 -17.90 -44.13
C LYS A 280 44.40 -18.98 -44.60
N ALA A 281 44.47 -20.12 -43.91
CA ALA A 281 45.31 -21.26 -44.28
C ALA A 281 44.89 -21.87 -45.63
N LYS A 282 43.59 -22.00 -45.91
CA LYS A 282 43.09 -22.40 -47.25
C LYS A 282 43.48 -21.41 -48.34
N LYS A 283 43.44 -20.10 -48.07
CA LYS A 283 43.90 -19.05 -49.01
C LYS A 283 45.41 -19.11 -49.27
N GLU A 284 46.20 -19.46 -48.26
CA GLU A 284 47.66 -19.58 -48.38
C GLU A 284 48.10 -20.88 -49.07
N ALA A 285 47.33 -21.96 -48.92
CA ALA A 285 47.51 -23.22 -49.64
C ALA A 285 47.16 -23.11 -51.13
N ILE A 286 46.30 -22.15 -51.51
CA ILE A 286 45.98 -21.82 -52.91
C ILE A 286 46.90 -20.65 -53.34
N LYS A 287 48.21 -20.90 -53.40
CA LYS A 287 49.14 -20.09 -54.20
C LYS A 287 49.57 -20.92 -55.41
N PRO A 288 49.01 -20.72 -56.61
CA PRO A 288 49.66 -21.24 -57.81
C PRO A 288 50.93 -20.40 -58.06
N ALA A 289 52.05 -21.09 -58.26
CA ALA A 289 53.18 -20.53 -58.99
C ALA A 289 52.71 -20.29 -60.43
N ASN A 290 52.34 -19.04 -60.74
CA ASN A 290 52.61 -18.41 -62.02
C ASN A 290 52.19 -16.93 -61.98
N VAL A 291 53.20 -16.09 -62.17
CA VAL A 291 53.10 -14.67 -62.53
C VAL A 291 52.73 -14.59 -64.02
N LEU A 292 52.02 -13.52 -64.41
CA LEU A 292 51.64 -13.09 -65.77
C LEU A 292 50.28 -13.55 -66.30
N LEU A 293 49.24 -12.74 -66.02
CA LEU A 293 48.55 -11.93 -67.03
C LEU A 293 47.51 -11.04 -66.31
N ARG A 294 47.80 -9.74 -66.23
CA ARG A 294 46.82 -8.71 -65.85
C ARG A 294 45.77 -8.61 -66.95
N ASN A 295 44.50 -8.52 -66.57
CA ASN A 295 43.49 -7.89 -67.41
C ASN A 295 42.76 -6.84 -66.57
N PRO A 296 42.82 -5.54 -66.91
CA PRO A 296 42.18 -4.48 -66.16
C PRO A 296 40.78 -4.24 -66.74
N GLN A 297 39.74 -4.70 -66.07
CA GLN A 297 38.38 -4.11 -66.06
C GLN A 297 37.39 -5.09 -65.44
N GLN A 298 37.03 -4.87 -64.18
CA GLN A 298 35.66 -5.07 -63.70
C GLN A 298 35.32 -3.94 -62.73
N PRO A 299 34.16 -3.29 -62.88
CA PRO A 299 33.77 -2.17 -62.04
C PRO A 299 33.45 -2.64 -60.60
N ASN A 300 33.91 -1.84 -59.64
CA ASN A 300 33.57 -1.97 -58.22
C ASN A 300 32.04 -1.98 -58.05
N LEU A 301 31.49 -3.13 -57.67
CA LEU A 301 30.16 -3.19 -57.07
C LEU A 301 30.25 -2.62 -55.65
N PRO A 302 29.37 -1.68 -55.26
CA PRO A 302 29.39 -1.11 -53.93
C PRO A 302 29.04 -2.21 -52.92
N THR A 303 29.98 -2.52 -52.03
CA THR A 303 29.67 -3.19 -50.78
C THR A 303 28.76 -2.27 -49.98
N LEU A 304 27.46 -2.57 -49.94
CA LEU A 304 26.54 -2.04 -48.95
C LEU A 304 27.03 -2.48 -47.56
N SER A 305 27.83 -1.63 -46.93
CA SER A 305 28.03 -1.65 -45.49
C SER A 305 26.77 -1.11 -44.85
N THR A 306 25.77 -1.95 -44.64
CA THR A 306 24.72 -1.65 -43.66
C THR A 306 25.41 -1.53 -42.29
N PRO A 307 25.23 -0.42 -41.55
CA PRO A 307 25.71 -0.31 -40.17
C PRO A 307 24.80 -1.18 -39.30
N GLY A 308 25.01 -2.48 -39.36
CA GLY A 308 24.35 -3.44 -38.49
C GLY A 308 24.97 -3.30 -37.11
N TYR A 309 24.14 -2.94 -36.13
CA TYR A 309 24.37 -3.22 -34.71
C TYR A 309 25.24 -4.45 -34.55
N ALA A 310 26.33 -4.35 -33.80
CA ALA A 310 27.20 -5.48 -33.50
C ALA A 310 26.37 -6.51 -32.75
N ALA A 311 25.70 -7.38 -33.50
CA ALA A 311 24.96 -8.51 -32.99
C ALA A 311 25.93 -9.29 -32.12
N SER A 312 25.52 -9.64 -30.90
CA SER A 312 26.33 -10.49 -30.03
C SER A 312 26.84 -11.69 -30.86
N PRO A 313 28.08 -12.16 -30.66
CA PRO A 313 28.60 -13.34 -31.36
C PRO A 313 27.60 -14.50 -31.40
N ILE A 314 26.77 -14.65 -30.35
CA ILE A 314 25.65 -15.59 -30.25
C ILE A 314 24.54 -15.31 -31.27
N THR A 315 24.12 -14.05 -31.44
CA THR A 315 23.11 -13.64 -32.42
C THR A 315 23.59 -13.84 -33.87
N ALA A 316 24.88 -13.62 -34.13
CA ALA A 316 25.50 -13.96 -35.41
C ALA A 316 25.59 -15.49 -35.63
N PHE A 317 25.70 -16.26 -34.55
CA PHE A 317 25.71 -17.73 -34.54
C PHE A 317 24.32 -18.32 -34.83
N LEU A 318 23.26 -17.74 -34.26
CA LEU A 318 21.88 -18.19 -34.42
C LEU A 318 21.28 -17.85 -35.80
N ASN A 319 21.74 -16.77 -36.42
CA ASN A 319 21.24 -16.29 -37.72
C ASN A 319 22.04 -16.82 -38.94
N GLY A 320 23.19 -17.47 -38.73
CA GLY A 320 24.02 -18.02 -39.80
C GLY A 320 23.66 -19.47 -40.11
N GLY A 321 23.06 -19.72 -41.27
CA GLY A 321 22.71 -21.07 -41.75
C GLY A 321 23.88 -22.08 -41.67
N PHE A 322 23.58 -23.26 -41.15
CA PHE A 322 24.53 -24.34 -40.87
C PHE A 322 24.98 -25.09 -42.12
N ASP A 323 26.30 -25.31 -42.21
CA ASP A 323 26.89 -26.46 -42.91
C ASP A 323 27.54 -27.35 -41.84
N ASN A 324 26.99 -28.56 -41.67
CA ASN A 324 27.46 -29.73 -40.95
C ASN A 324 28.76 -29.60 -40.12
N GLY A 325 28.62 -29.38 -38.81
CA GLY A 325 29.73 -29.48 -37.85
C GLY A 325 29.59 -28.56 -36.64
N LEU A 326 28.46 -28.63 -35.91
CA LEU A 326 28.35 -27.96 -34.63
C LEU A 326 29.26 -28.65 -33.62
N ASP A 327 30.09 -27.89 -32.90
CA ASP A 327 30.76 -28.39 -31.69
C ASP A 327 29.66 -28.91 -30.73
N PRO A 328 29.66 -30.21 -30.36
CA PRO A 328 28.66 -30.80 -29.47
C PRO A 328 28.48 -30.02 -28.17
N GLU A 329 29.54 -29.38 -27.67
CA GLU A 329 29.52 -28.57 -26.45
C GLU A 329 28.66 -27.31 -26.61
N ILE A 330 28.64 -26.68 -27.80
CA ILE A 330 27.76 -25.54 -28.09
C ILE A 330 26.30 -25.97 -28.10
N GLY A 331 26.00 -27.14 -28.67
CA GLY A 331 24.65 -27.72 -28.65
C GLY A 331 24.14 -27.96 -27.23
N VAL A 332 24.99 -28.49 -26.35
CA VAL A 332 24.69 -28.70 -24.92
C VAL A 332 24.48 -27.38 -24.18
N LEU A 333 25.28 -26.36 -24.45
CA LEU A 333 25.12 -25.04 -23.82
C LEU A 333 23.83 -24.35 -24.28
N LEU A 334 23.45 -24.47 -25.56
CA LEU A 334 22.20 -23.92 -26.09
C LEU A 334 20.97 -24.64 -25.51
N SER A 335 21.01 -25.96 -25.36
CA SER A 335 19.91 -26.70 -24.72
C SER A 335 19.80 -26.38 -23.24
N ARG A 336 20.93 -26.23 -22.54
CA ARG A 336 20.95 -25.76 -21.14
C ARG A 336 20.39 -24.34 -21.01
N LEU A 337 20.75 -23.43 -21.91
CA LEU A 337 20.22 -22.06 -21.92
C LEU A 337 18.70 -22.06 -22.09
N LYS A 338 18.17 -22.87 -23.01
CA LYS A 338 16.71 -23.02 -23.18
C LYS A 338 16.03 -23.54 -21.90
N SER A 339 16.60 -24.56 -21.25
CA SER A 339 16.03 -25.08 -20.00
C SER A 339 16.07 -24.05 -18.86
N LEU A 340 17.14 -23.24 -18.78
CA LEU A 340 17.24 -22.16 -17.80
C LEU A 340 16.26 -21.02 -18.10
N ASP A 341 15.99 -20.74 -19.38
CA ASP A 341 14.99 -19.78 -19.83
C ASP A 341 13.58 -20.18 -19.36
N ASP A 342 13.19 -21.45 -19.56
CA ASP A 342 11.91 -21.98 -19.08
C ASP A 342 11.80 -21.90 -17.54
N ARG A 343 12.89 -22.22 -16.82
CA ARG A 343 12.96 -22.11 -15.35
C ARG A 343 12.88 -20.66 -14.87
N HIS A 344 13.52 -19.73 -15.59
CA HIS A 344 13.51 -18.30 -15.29
C HIS A 344 12.11 -17.73 -15.42
N HIS A 345 11.40 -18.02 -16.52
CA HIS A 345 10.01 -17.59 -16.71
C HIS A 345 9.12 -18.10 -15.58
N LYS A 346 9.20 -19.39 -15.25
CA LYS A 346 8.42 -19.96 -14.14
C LYS A 346 8.72 -19.29 -12.80
N ALA A 347 10.01 -19.06 -12.49
CA ALA A 347 10.40 -18.42 -11.23
C ALA A 347 9.98 -16.94 -11.18
N ALA A 348 9.97 -16.25 -12.32
CA ALA A 348 9.45 -14.89 -12.42
C ALA A 348 7.93 -14.85 -12.19
N ASP A 349 7.17 -15.76 -12.80
CA ASP A 349 5.72 -15.87 -12.58
C ASP A 349 5.39 -16.18 -11.11
N GLU A 350 6.17 -17.04 -10.45
CA GLU A 350 6.02 -17.32 -9.01
C GLU A 350 6.29 -16.08 -8.14
N LEU A 351 7.33 -15.29 -8.47
CA LEU A 351 7.64 -14.06 -7.77
C LEU A 351 6.52 -13.02 -7.94
N ASP A 352 6.04 -12.83 -9.17
CA ASP A 352 4.93 -11.91 -9.48
C ASP A 352 3.63 -12.32 -8.76
N ALA A 353 3.37 -13.63 -8.64
CA ALA A 353 2.25 -14.14 -7.87
C ALA A 353 2.34 -13.78 -6.38
N VAL A 354 3.54 -13.84 -5.78
CA VAL A 354 3.76 -13.41 -4.38
C VAL A 354 3.52 -11.91 -4.24
N VAL A 355 4.05 -11.08 -5.14
CA VAL A 355 3.83 -9.63 -5.15
C VAL A 355 2.32 -9.32 -5.25
N SER A 356 1.60 -10.02 -6.12
CA SER A 356 0.15 -9.86 -6.28
C SER A 356 -0.62 -10.26 -5.02
N LYS A 357 -0.28 -11.38 -4.38
CA LYS A 357 -0.92 -11.83 -3.13
C LYS A 357 -0.67 -10.84 -1.98
N ARG A 358 0.55 -10.31 -1.85
CA ARG A 358 0.87 -9.25 -0.89
C ARG A 358 0.04 -7.98 -1.14
N GLY A 359 -0.09 -7.56 -2.39
CA GLY A 359 -0.94 -6.43 -2.75
C GLY A 359 -2.42 -6.65 -2.40
N LYS A 360 -2.93 -7.87 -2.60
CA LYS A 360 -4.28 -8.25 -2.17
C LYS A 360 -4.43 -8.23 -0.64
N PHE A 361 -3.45 -8.71 0.11
CA PHE A 361 -3.45 -8.65 1.57
C PHE A 361 -3.55 -7.21 2.07
N LEU A 362 -2.71 -6.30 1.55
CA LEU A 362 -2.74 -4.87 1.91
C LEU A 362 -4.09 -4.22 1.63
N TYR A 363 -4.74 -4.61 0.54
CA TYR A 363 -6.09 -4.18 0.24
C TYR A 363 -7.08 -4.76 1.25
N MET A 364 -7.11 -6.07 1.44
CA MET A 364 -8.12 -6.75 2.26
C MET A 364 -8.07 -6.36 3.74
N ILE A 365 -6.87 -6.13 4.31
CA ILE A 365 -6.73 -5.91 5.75
C ILE A 365 -7.36 -4.62 6.26
N VAL A 366 -7.61 -3.65 5.38
CA VAL A 366 -8.24 -2.38 5.75
C VAL A 366 -9.71 -2.27 5.37
N HIS A 367 -10.29 -3.32 4.76
CA HIS A 367 -11.67 -3.31 4.30
C HIS A 367 -12.55 -4.28 5.09
N ARG A 368 -13.80 -3.87 5.31
CA ARG A 368 -14.83 -4.63 6.02
C ARG A 368 -15.10 -6.00 5.39
N GLY A 369 -15.49 -6.97 6.22
CA GLY A 369 -15.96 -8.30 5.77
C GLY A 369 -14.90 -9.28 5.24
N TYR A 370 -13.64 -8.89 5.05
CA TYR A 370 -12.59 -9.77 4.52
C TYR A 370 -11.87 -10.64 5.56
N PHE A 371 -11.99 -10.34 6.85
CA PHE A 371 -11.30 -11.08 7.92
C PHE A 371 -12.25 -11.98 8.71
N THR A 372 -13.25 -12.53 8.02
CA THR A 372 -14.06 -13.64 8.54
C THR A 372 -13.26 -14.94 8.48
N ARG A 373 -13.63 -15.92 9.32
CA ARG A 373 -12.99 -17.24 9.34
C ARG A 373 -12.96 -17.87 7.95
N ASP A 374 -14.11 -17.97 7.30
CA ASP A 374 -14.26 -18.62 6.00
C ASP A 374 -13.38 -17.96 4.94
N PHE A 375 -13.33 -16.62 4.93
CA PHE A 375 -12.49 -15.89 3.97
C PHE A 375 -11.00 -16.12 4.25
N VAL A 376 -10.58 -16.08 5.52
CA VAL A 376 -9.17 -16.28 5.86
C VAL A 376 -8.72 -17.70 5.49
N GLU A 377 -9.55 -18.70 5.79
CA GLU A 377 -9.27 -20.10 5.47
C GLU A 377 -9.25 -20.38 3.96
N GLU A 378 -10.05 -19.67 3.15
CA GLU A 378 -10.09 -19.80 1.69
C GLU A 378 -8.92 -19.10 0.98
N TYR A 379 -8.54 -17.90 1.41
CA TYR A 379 -7.65 -17.01 0.64
C TYR A 379 -6.22 -16.88 1.18
N PHE A 380 -5.97 -17.25 2.44
CA PHE A 380 -4.65 -17.13 3.06
C PHE A 380 -4.03 -18.51 3.39
N PRO A 381 -2.70 -18.62 3.39
CA PRO A 381 -2.00 -19.82 3.85
C PRO A 381 -2.31 -20.16 5.31
N GLU A 382 -2.33 -21.46 5.64
CA GLU A 382 -2.65 -21.97 6.98
C GLU A 382 -1.76 -21.37 8.07
N GLU A 383 -0.50 -21.07 7.76
CA GLU A 383 0.46 -20.47 8.70
C GLU A 383 0.05 -19.07 9.18
N LEU A 384 -0.81 -18.39 8.43
CA LEU A 384 -1.32 -17.07 8.78
C LEU A 384 -2.65 -17.12 9.55
N HIS A 385 -3.40 -18.22 9.50
CA HIS A 385 -4.77 -18.27 10.01
C HIS A 385 -4.88 -17.88 11.48
N GLU A 386 -4.03 -18.45 12.35
CA GLU A 386 -4.03 -18.16 13.79
C GLU A 386 -3.83 -16.65 14.06
N LYS A 387 -2.87 -16.04 13.37
CA LYS A 387 -2.54 -14.62 13.54
C LYS A 387 -3.63 -13.72 12.98
N LEU A 388 -4.10 -13.99 11.77
CA LEU A 388 -5.12 -13.16 11.11
C LEU A 388 -6.49 -13.26 11.78
N LEU A 389 -6.81 -14.41 12.41
CA LEU A 389 -8.06 -14.62 13.13
C LEU A 389 -7.98 -14.31 14.63
N THR A 390 -6.85 -13.79 15.13
CA THR A 390 -6.71 -13.42 16.54
C THR A 390 -7.70 -12.30 16.87
N PRO A 391 -8.79 -12.52 17.62
CA PRO A 391 -9.91 -11.55 17.70
C PRO A 391 -9.49 -10.22 18.34
N LEU A 392 -10.07 -9.13 17.84
CA LEU A 392 -10.01 -7.85 18.54
C LEU A 392 -10.91 -7.96 19.78
N SER A 393 -10.44 -7.47 20.91
CA SER A 393 -11.17 -7.49 22.18
C SER A 393 -12.27 -6.42 22.22
N ILE A 394 -13.09 -6.30 21.17
CA ILE A 394 -14.14 -5.29 21.08
C ILE A 394 -15.31 -5.75 21.95
N THR A 395 -15.32 -5.29 23.20
CA THR A 395 -16.37 -5.56 24.19
C THR A 395 -17.53 -4.59 24.07
N ASP A 396 -17.24 -3.34 23.70
CA ASP A 396 -18.21 -2.28 23.47
C ASP A 396 -17.80 -1.50 22.20
N PRO A 397 -18.49 -1.67 21.06
CA PRO A 397 -18.15 -0.96 19.83
C PRO A 397 -18.52 0.54 19.90
N PHE A 398 -19.49 0.93 20.73
CA PHE A 398 -19.88 2.32 20.93
C PHE A 398 -18.79 3.10 21.69
N GLU A 399 -18.16 2.45 22.68
CA GLU A 399 -16.99 2.96 23.40
C GLU A 399 -15.84 3.31 22.45
N LEU A 400 -15.54 2.42 21.52
CA LEU A 400 -14.44 2.61 20.57
C LEU A 400 -14.71 3.73 19.55
N CYS A 401 -15.99 3.95 19.20
CA CYS A 401 -16.41 5.09 18.40
C CYS A 401 -16.18 6.42 19.14
N PHE A 402 -16.53 6.48 20.42
CA PHE A 402 -16.19 7.62 21.27
C PHE A 402 -14.66 7.81 21.38
N ALA A 403 -13.92 6.73 21.63
CA ALA A 403 -12.47 6.80 21.80
C ALA A 403 -11.76 7.34 20.56
N LEU A 404 -12.20 6.98 19.34
CA LEU A 404 -11.68 7.55 18.09
C LEU A 404 -11.80 9.08 18.08
N LEU A 405 -13.00 9.60 18.36
CA LEU A 405 -13.23 11.04 18.41
C LEU A 405 -12.35 11.69 19.48
N TYR A 406 -12.33 11.13 20.69
CA TYR A 406 -11.56 11.68 21.80
C TYR A 406 -10.04 11.66 21.55
N LEU A 407 -9.52 10.66 20.81
CA LEU A 407 -8.11 10.60 20.39
C LEU A 407 -7.73 11.73 19.44
N VAL A 408 -8.64 12.13 18.54
CA VAL A 408 -8.42 13.30 17.67
C VAL A 408 -8.31 14.56 18.52
N GLU A 409 -9.24 14.75 19.46
CA GLU A 409 -9.31 15.96 20.31
C GLU A 409 -8.13 16.12 21.26
N THR A 410 -7.56 14.99 21.70
CA THR A 410 -6.37 14.96 22.57
C THR A 410 -5.06 15.00 21.81
N GLY A 411 -5.12 15.06 20.48
CA GLY A 411 -3.95 15.20 19.61
C GLY A 411 -3.15 13.91 19.39
N SER A 412 -3.73 12.73 19.67
CA SER A 412 -3.08 11.44 19.43
C SER A 412 -2.70 11.25 17.95
N ASP A 413 -1.62 10.51 17.68
CA ASP A 413 -1.16 10.17 16.33
C ASP A 413 -1.99 9.07 15.65
N ILE A 414 -2.63 8.18 16.43
CA ILE A 414 -3.29 6.98 15.89
C ILE A 414 -4.38 7.33 14.86
N PRO A 415 -5.29 8.29 15.10
CA PRO A 415 -6.30 8.67 14.10
C PRO A 415 -5.71 9.23 12.80
N TRP A 416 -4.46 9.66 12.78
CA TRP A 416 -3.81 10.20 11.59
C TRP A 416 -3.08 9.13 10.77
N LEU A 417 -2.97 7.92 11.33
CA LEU A 417 -2.54 6.70 10.63
C LEU A 417 -3.77 6.08 9.96
N TYR A 418 -4.24 6.73 8.89
CA TYR A 418 -5.54 6.44 8.29
C TYR A 418 -5.73 4.96 7.95
N GLY A 419 -4.78 4.34 7.26
CA GLY A 419 -4.96 2.96 6.81
C GLY A 419 -5.08 1.96 7.94
N SER A 420 -4.22 2.06 8.94
CA SER A 420 -4.29 1.14 10.08
C SER A 420 -5.47 1.43 11.00
N CYS A 421 -5.76 2.71 11.25
CA CYS A 421 -6.86 3.09 12.12
C CYS A 421 -8.23 2.78 11.49
N ILE A 422 -8.42 3.09 10.20
CA ILE A 422 -9.64 2.72 9.44
C ILE A 422 -9.78 1.20 9.35
N GLY A 423 -8.68 0.46 9.13
CA GLY A 423 -8.72 -0.99 9.11
C GLY A 423 -9.21 -1.59 10.42
N MET A 424 -8.77 -1.07 11.57
CA MET A 424 -9.26 -1.48 12.87
C MET A 424 -10.73 -1.06 13.08
N MET A 425 -11.08 0.19 12.76
CA MET A 425 -12.45 0.70 12.91
C MET A 425 -13.47 -0.01 12.02
N SER A 426 -13.04 -0.56 10.88
CA SER A 426 -13.89 -1.40 10.02
C SER A 426 -14.43 -2.62 10.78
N GLU A 427 -13.61 -3.27 11.62
CA GLU A 427 -14.06 -4.39 12.47
C GLU A 427 -14.89 -3.96 13.68
N VAL A 428 -14.75 -2.71 14.13
CA VAL A 428 -15.60 -2.12 15.16
C VAL A 428 -17.00 -1.88 14.61
N ILE A 429 -17.09 -1.32 13.40
CA ILE A 429 -18.36 -1.04 12.74
C ILE A 429 -19.10 -2.31 12.36
N ASP A 430 -18.40 -3.37 11.96
CA ASP A 430 -19.01 -4.69 11.74
C ASP A 430 -19.66 -5.30 13.01
N ARG A 431 -19.47 -4.69 14.20
CA ARG A 431 -20.12 -5.06 15.46
C ARG A 431 -21.20 -4.07 15.93
N LEU A 432 -21.36 -2.94 15.24
CA LEU A 432 -22.50 -2.06 15.50
C LEU A 432 -23.79 -2.71 14.97
N PRO A 433 -24.95 -2.47 15.61
CA PRO A 433 -26.22 -3.09 15.27
C PRO A 433 -26.76 -2.70 13.89
#